data_AF-A0A667WXP3-F1
#
_entry.id   AF-A0A667WXP3-F1
#
_cell.length_a   1.000
_cell.length_b   1.000
_cell.length_c   1.000
_cell.angle_alpha   90.00
_cell.angle_beta   90.00
_cell.angle_gamma   90.00
#
_symmetry.space_group_name_H-M   'P 1'
#
loop_
_entity.id
_entity.type
_entity.pdbx_description
1 polymer ?
#
loop_
_entity_poly.entity_id
_entity_poly.type
_entity_poly.pdbx_seq_one_letter_code
_entity_poly.pdbx_strand_id
1 'polypeptide(L)'
;MYAPICTIDFQHEPIKPCKAVCERAKCGCEPVMKRYNHSWPDSLSCNDLPLYDRGVCISPEAIVKAEGPDRCRCKTVKLGMKTYLKNNYNYVIRARVREVRSRGPELTAVVDVKEVLKSSLVNIPKETQTLYYSSSCLCPPLSAGDEYLIMGYENEERSRLLLIEGSIAQRWKDKMGRKVKVRHRTHKMHYGFLWSSSGFSFRPHFVSSRHLCYLVISH
;
A
#
# COMPACT_ATOMS: atom_id res chain seq x y z
N MET A 1 -6.37 3.14 26.82
CA MET A 1 -5.25 4.09 26.65
C MET A 1 -3.93 3.39 26.25
N TYR A 2 -4.01 2.20 25.64
CA TYR A 2 -2.91 1.22 25.58
C TYR A 2 -1.78 1.54 24.58
N ALA A 3 -1.95 2.57 23.75
CA ALA A 3 -0.97 3.00 22.75
C ALA A 3 -0.95 4.54 22.68
N PRO A 4 -0.19 5.21 23.55
CA PRO A 4 -0.10 6.67 23.56
C PRO A 4 0.75 7.21 22.41
N ILE A 5 0.77 8.53 22.26
CA ILE A 5 1.63 9.23 21.30
C ILE A 5 3.10 8.94 21.61
N CYS A 6 3.88 8.61 20.58
CA CYS A 6 5.31 8.30 20.72
C CYS A 6 6.15 9.57 20.49
N THR A 7 6.21 10.46 21.49
CA THR A 7 7.14 11.60 21.51
C THR A 7 7.85 11.65 22.85
N ILE A 8 9.09 12.16 22.87
CA ILE A 8 9.98 12.20 24.05
C ILE A 8 9.30 12.87 25.24
N ASP A 9 8.53 13.93 25.00
CA ASP A 9 7.88 14.73 26.03
C ASP A 9 6.70 14.02 26.74
N PHE A 10 6.16 12.93 26.16
CA PHE A 10 4.98 12.23 26.68
C PHE A 10 5.21 10.74 26.99
N GLN A 11 6.48 10.32 27.11
CA GLN A 11 6.81 8.91 27.39
C GLN A 11 6.44 8.48 28.82
N HIS A 12 6.61 9.37 29.80
CA HIS A 12 6.37 9.06 31.21
C HIS A 12 4.97 9.42 31.68
N GLU A 13 4.37 10.47 31.10
CA GLU A 13 3.00 10.88 31.39
C GLU A 13 2.23 11.10 30.08
N PRO A 14 1.55 10.05 29.57
CA PRO A 14 0.80 10.16 28.34
C PRO A 14 -0.38 11.13 28.44
N ILE A 15 -0.57 11.96 27.41
CA ILE A 15 -1.77 12.79 27.29
C ILE A 15 -3.02 11.90 27.22
N LYS A 16 -3.93 12.08 28.17
CA LYS A 16 -5.20 11.35 28.24
C LYS A 16 -6.22 11.91 27.24
N PRO A 17 -7.18 11.10 26.75
CA PRO A 17 -8.32 11.62 26.01
C PRO A 17 -9.20 12.49 26.91
N CYS A 18 -9.81 13.54 26.34
CA CYS A 18 -10.77 14.34 27.08
C CYS A 18 -12.00 13.50 27.46
N LYS A 19 -12.67 13.82 28.57
CA LYS A 19 -13.90 13.14 29.02
C LYS A 19 -14.95 13.00 27.91
N ALA A 20 -15.17 14.06 27.13
CA ALA A 20 -16.11 14.08 26.00
C ALA A 20 -15.83 13.00 24.93
N VAL A 21 -14.55 12.67 24.71
CA VAL A 21 -14.14 11.59 23.79
C VAL A 21 -14.55 10.24 24.35
N CYS A 22 -14.28 10.00 25.63
CA CYS A 22 -14.64 8.76 26.31
C CYS A 22 -16.15 8.54 26.32
N GLU A 23 -16.93 9.56 26.68
CA GLU A 23 -18.40 9.45 26.73
C GLU A 23 -18.98 9.12 25.35
N ARG A 24 -18.44 9.72 24.28
CA ARG A 24 -18.83 9.39 22.91
C ARG A 24 -18.51 7.94 22.55
N ALA A 25 -17.33 7.45 22.92
CA ALA A 25 -16.92 6.07 22.70
C ALA A 25 -17.78 5.08 23.51
N LYS A 26 -18.07 5.40 24.77
CA LYS A 26 -18.95 4.63 25.65
C LYS A 26 -20.35 4.53 25.05
N CYS A 27 -20.93 5.65 24.62
CA CYS A 27 -22.25 5.68 23.98
C CYS A 27 -22.33 4.77 22.74
N GLY A 28 -21.30 4.76 21.89
CA GLY A 28 -21.26 3.91 20.70
C GLY A 28 -20.94 2.43 20.96
N CYS A 29 -20.04 2.14 21.91
CA CYS A 29 -19.49 0.80 22.11
C CYS A 29 -20.15 0.02 23.24
N GLU A 30 -20.63 0.67 24.31
CA GLU A 30 -21.26 0.00 25.44
C GLU A 30 -22.46 -0.87 25.04
N PRO A 31 -23.37 -0.44 24.14
CA PRO A 31 -24.45 -1.30 23.66
C PRO A 31 -23.93 -2.55 22.95
N VAL A 32 -22.79 -2.45 22.24
CA VAL A 32 -22.16 -3.59 21.56
C VAL A 32 -21.54 -4.55 22.58
N MET A 33 -20.83 -4.03 23.58
CA MET A 33 -20.26 -4.84 24.66
C MET A 33 -21.34 -5.63 25.41
N LYS A 34 -22.47 -4.96 25.72
CA LYS A 34 -23.61 -5.60 26.39
C LYS A 34 -24.21 -6.76 25.59
N ARG A 35 -24.19 -6.71 24.25
CA ARG A 35 -24.62 -7.84 23.40
C ARG A 35 -23.77 -9.09 23.60
N TYR A 36 -22.51 -8.93 23.97
CA TYR A 36 -21.58 -10.02 24.28
C TYR A 36 -21.41 -10.25 25.79
N ASN A 37 -22.38 -9.78 26.60
CA ASN A 37 -22.39 -9.94 28.06
C ASN A 37 -21.17 -9.31 28.77
N HIS A 38 -20.60 -8.26 28.18
CA HIS A 38 -19.54 -7.45 28.78
C HIS A 38 -20.11 -6.09 29.23
N SER A 39 -19.77 -5.67 30.44
CA SER A 39 -20.03 -4.32 30.94
C SER A 39 -18.87 -3.38 30.60
N TRP A 40 -19.14 -2.08 30.59
CA TRP A 40 -18.08 -1.07 30.50
C TRP A 40 -17.18 -1.16 31.74
N PRO A 41 -15.88 -1.49 31.60
CA PRO A 41 -15.01 -1.76 32.74
C PRO A 41 -14.55 -0.46 33.42
N ASP A 42 -14.21 -0.57 34.71
CA ASP A 42 -13.73 0.57 35.52
C ASP A 42 -12.44 1.20 34.96
N SER A 43 -11.57 0.38 34.34
CA SER A 43 -10.36 0.87 33.67
C SER A 43 -10.64 1.78 32.46
N LEU A 44 -11.88 1.83 31.97
CA LEU A 44 -12.34 2.75 30.92
C LEU A 44 -13.32 3.78 31.47
N SER A 45 -13.41 3.96 32.79
CA SER A 45 -14.28 4.96 33.41
C SER A 45 -13.97 6.36 32.88
N CYS A 46 -15.00 7.04 32.38
CA CYS A 46 -14.86 8.40 31.85
C CYS A 46 -14.73 9.46 32.97
N ASN A 47 -14.98 9.09 34.23
CA ASN A 47 -14.89 10.02 35.36
C ASN A 47 -13.45 10.39 35.72
N ASP A 48 -12.48 9.54 35.36
CA ASP A 48 -11.05 9.74 35.68
C ASP A 48 -10.32 10.57 34.61
N LEU A 49 -11.07 11.14 33.65
CA LEU A 49 -10.54 11.88 32.51
C LEU A 49 -10.75 13.38 32.64
N PRO A 50 -9.79 14.20 32.17
CA PRO A 50 -9.87 15.65 32.24
C PRO A 50 -10.95 16.22 31.31
N LEU A 51 -11.49 17.36 31.72
CA LEU A 51 -12.26 18.25 30.85
C LEU A 51 -11.30 19.21 30.13
N TYR A 52 -11.64 19.61 28.90
CA TYR A 52 -10.78 20.46 28.06
C TYR A 52 -10.54 21.85 28.65
N ASP A 53 -11.44 22.34 29.50
CA ASP A 53 -11.35 23.62 30.21
C ASP A 53 -10.38 23.58 31.41
N ARG A 54 -9.85 22.41 31.78
CA ARG A 54 -9.04 22.22 33.01
C ARG A 54 -7.69 21.53 32.77
N GLY A 55 -7.23 21.39 31.52
CA GLY A 55 -5.91 20.79 31.23
C GLY A 55 -5.68 20.45 29.76
N VAL A 56 -4.57 19.77 29.47
CA VAL A 56 -4.21 19.27 28.13
C VAL A 56 -4.79 17.86 27.96
N CYS A 57 -5.69 17.69 26.98
CA CYS A 57 -6.26 16.39 26.63
C CYS A 57 -6.55 16.28 25.14
N ILE A 58 -6.64 15.04 24.64
CA ILE A 58 -6.91 14.77 23.23
C ILE A 58 -8.40 15.03 22.95
N SER A 59 -8.69 16.02 22.12
CA SER A 59 -10.06 16.39 21.73
C SER A 59 -10.59 15.52 20.58
N PRO A 60 -11.92 15.48 20.35
CA PRO A 60 -12.51 14.70 19.26
C PRO A 60 -12.00 15.06 17.86
N GLU A 61 -11.55 16.29 17.65
CA GLU A 61 -11.04 16.79 16.37
C GLU A 61 -9.65 16.22 16.03
N ALA A 62 -8.86 15.92 17.07
CA ALA A 62 -7.55 15.28 16.92
C ALA A 62 -7.65 13.76 16.70
N ILE A 63 -8.82 13.17 16.90
CA ILE A 63 -9.07 11.76 16.61
C ILE A 63 -9.27 11.65 15.10
N VAL A 64 -8.21 11.21 14.42
CA VAL A 64 -8.34 10.73 13.04
C VAL A 64 -9.42 9.66 13.08
N LYS A 65 -10.58 9.94 12.46
CA LYS A 65 -11.53 8.88 12.16
C LYS A 65 -10.73 7.87 11.35
N ALA A 66 -10.39 6.73 11.96
CA ALA A 66 -10.06 5.56 11.17
C ALA A 66 -11.27 5.43 10.25
N GLU A 67 -11.09 5.71 8.97
CA GLU A 67 -12.08 5.29 7.99
C GLU A 67 -12.25 3.81 8.27
N GLY A 68 -13.38 3.44 8.86
CA GLY A 68 -13.63 2.06 9.22
C GLY A 68 -13.41 1.17 7.99
N PRO A 69 -13.25 -0.14 8.17
CA PRO A 69 -13.18 -1.08 7.04
C PRO A 69 -14.36 -0.93 6.05
N ASP A 70 -15.44 -0.25 6.46
CA ASP A 70 -16.63 0.06 5.65
C ASP A 70 -16.46 1.16 4.59
N ARG A 71 -15.27 1.76 4.40
CA ARG A 71 -15.09 2.80 3.37
C ARG A 71 -13.83 2.71 2.50
N CYS A 72 -13.22 1.54 2.32
CA CYS A 72 -12.19 1.38 1.28
C CYS A 72 -12.78 1.62 -0.13
N ARG A 73 -12.75 2.86 -0.63
CA ARG A 73 -13.08 3.22 -2.02
C ARG A 73 -11.82 3.19 -2.85
N CYS A 74 -11.49 2.02 -3.40
CA CYS A 74 -10.40 1.92 -4.35
C CYS A 74 -10.71 2.80 -5.57
N LYS A 75 -9.83 3.76 -5.87
CA LYS A 75 -9.91 4.55 -7.11
C LYS A 75 -9.77 3.59 -8.28
N THR A 76 -10.77 3.50 -9.15
CA THR A 76 -10.68 2.66 -10.35
C THR A 76 -9.71 3.30 -11.33
N VAL A 77 -8.51 2.74 -11.45
CA VAL A 77 -7.50 3.19 -12.40
C VAL A 77 -7.74 2.50 -13.75
N LYS A 78 -8.15 3.26 -14.77
CA LYS A 78 -8.29 2.71 -16.13
C LYS A 78 -6.93 2.36 -16.72
N LEU A 79 -6.82 1.14 -17.25
CA LEU A 79 -5.63 0.65 -17.94
C LEU A 79 -5.39 1.36 -19.29
N GLY A 80 -4.74 2.53 -19.25
CA GLY A 80 -4.36 3.32 -20.41
C GLY A 80 -2.85 3.29 -20.69
N MET A 81 -2.45 3.59 -21.93
CA MET A 81 -1.04 3.78 -22.27
C MET A 81 -0.42 4.92 -21.46
N LYS A 82 -1.10 6.07 -21.40
CA LYS A 82 -0.66 7.23 -20.61
C LYS A 82 -0.43 6.88 -19.12
N THR A 83 -1.34 6.10 -18.53
CA THR A 83 -1.22 5.62 -17.15
C THR A 83 -0.02 4.69 -16.98
N TYR A 84 0.15 3.75 -17.90
CA TYR A 84 1.28 2.81 -17.89
C TYR A 84 2.64 3.52 -17.94
N LEU A 85 2.75 4.56 -18.78
CA LEU A 85 3.96 5.36 -18.94
C LEU A 85 4.23 6.25 -17.72
N LYS A 86 3.19 6.90 -17.20
CA LYS A 86 3.32 7.88 -16.11
C LYS A 86 3.77 7.23 -14.79
N ASN A 87 3.27 6.03 -14.48
CA ASN A 87 3.39 5.48 -13.13
C ASN A 87 4.63 4.59 -12.90
N ASN A 88 5.48 4.43 -13.92
CA ASN A 88 6.75 3.69 -13.87
C ASN A 88 6.73 2.42 -12.98
N TYR A 89 5.79 1.51 -13.23
CA TYR A 89 5.64 0.26 -12.47
C TYR A 89 6.93 -0.58 -12.49
N ASN A 90 7.41 -1.05 -11.33
CA ASN A 90 8.60 -1.91 -11.27
C ASN A 90 8.35 -3.29 -11.89
N TYR A 91 7.18 -3.86 -11.63
CA TYR A 91 6.78 -5.15 -12.19
C TYR A 91 5.43 -5.12 -12.89
N VAL A 92 5.28 -6.00 -13.88
CA VAL A 92 4.04 -6.26 -14.61
C VAL A 92 3.93 -7.76 -14.83
N ILE A 93 2.93 -8.38 -14.22
CA ILE A 93 2.73 -9.84 -14.24
C ILE A 93 1.31 -10.21 -14.64
N ARG A 94 1.14 -11.36 -15.31
CA ARG A 94 -0.12 -12.07 -15.38
C ARG A 94 -0.10 -13.15 -14.31
N ALA A 95 -1.06 -13.11 -13.39
CA ALA A 95 -1.13 -14.07 -12.30
C ALA A 95 -2.56 -14.47 -12.00
N ARG A 96 -2.76 -15.68 -11.50
CA ARG A 96 -4.04 -16.16 -10.97
C ARG A 96 -4.04 -15.99 -9.46
N VAL A 97 -5.07 -15.37 -8.90
CA VAL A 97 -5.18 -15.20 -7.45
C VAL A 97 -5.59 -16.53 -6.83
N ARG A 98 -4.79 -17.06 -5.91
CA ARG A 98 -5.17 -18.22 -5.10
C ARG A 98 -6.09 -17.80 -3.97
N GLU A 99 -5.66 -16.82 -3.20
CA GLU A 99 -6.40 -16.32 -2.04
C GLU A 99 -5.98 -14.88 -1.69
N VAL A 100 -6.86 -14.18 -0.98
CA VAL A 100 -6.59 -12.86 -0.41
C VAL A 100 -6.75 -12.98 1.11
N ARG A 101 -5.66 -12.70 1.84
CA ARG A 101 -5.60 -12.82 3.29
C ARG A 101 -5.83 -11.44 3.90
N SER A 102 -6.99 -11.27 4.51
CA SER A 102 -7.40 -10.02 5.18
C SER A 102 -7.38 -10.10 6.71
N ARG A 103 -7.22 -11.31 7.26
CA ARG A 103 -7.18 -11.58 8.70
C ARG A 103 -5.74 -11.87 9.09
N GLY A 104 -5.01 -10.84 9.51
CA GLY A 104 -3.61 -10.93 9.89
C GLY A 104 -2.95 -9.56 10.13
N PRO A 105 -1.71 -9.52 10.62
CA PRO A 105 -0.97 -8.28 10.82
C PRO A 105 -0.60 -7.57 9.50
N GLU A 106 -0.45 -8.34 8.41
CA GLU A 106 -0.19 -7.83 7.06
C GLU A 106 -1.28 -8.33 6.10
N LEU A 107 -1.85 -7.41 5.32
CA LEU A 107 -2.80 -7.76 4.26
C LEU A 107 -2.02 -8.24 3.03
N THR A 108 -2.37 -9.44 2.52
CA THR A 108 -1.62 -10.08 1.43
C THR A 108 -2.52 -10.76 0.41
N ALA A 109 -2.01 -10.93 -0.82
CA ALA A 109 -2.62 -11.75 -1.84
C ALA A 109 -1.62 -12.80 -2.34
N VAL A 110 -2.01 -14.07 -2.28
CA VAL A 110 -1.21 -15.19 -2.78
C VAL A 110 -1.61 -15.44 -4.23
N VAL A 111 -0.65 -15.42 -5.15
CA VAL A 111 -0.89 -15.50 -6.59
C VAL A 111 0.02 -16.52 -7.26
N ASP A 112 -0.47 -17.19 -8.30
CA ASP A 112 0.35 -18.02 -9.19
C ASP A 112 0.75 -17.22 -10.43
N VAL A 113 2.04 -16.94 -10.56
CA VAL A 113 2.58 -16.17 -11.68
C VAL A 113 2.60 -17.03 -12.94
N LYS A 114 1.81 -16.64 -13.94
CA LYS A 114 1.75 -17.29 -15.26
C LYS A 114 2.75 -16.68 -16.25
N GLU A 115 2.88 -15.35 -16.22
CA GLU A 115 3.75 -14.62 -17.13
C GLU A 115 4.32 -13.38 -16.45
N VAL A 116 5.61 -13.11 -16.70
CA VAL A 116 6.28 -11.87 -16.28
C VAL A 116 6.52 -11.04 -17.54
N LEU A 117 5.88 -9.87 -17.62
CA LEU A 117 5.99 -8.95 -18.74
C LEU A 117 7.04 -7.87 -18.49
N LYS A 118 7.21 -7.48 -17.22
CA LYS A 118 8.26 -6.57 -16.73
C LYS A 118 8.64 -7.01 -15.32
N SER A 119 9.93 -7.03 -15.04
CA SER A 119 10.53 -7.07 -13.71
C SER A 119 11.70 -6.09 -13.72
N SER A 120 12.05 -5.55 -12.56
CA SER A 120 13.13 -4.58 -12.42
C SER A 120 14.24 -5.19 -11.57
N LEU A 121 14.21 -5.03 -10.25
CA LEU A 121 15.32 -5.44 -9.39
C LEU A 121 15.02 -6.72 -8.60
N VAL A 122 13.75 -6.98 -8.30
CA VAL A 122 13.34 -8.23 -7.64
C VAL A 122 13.12 -9.34 -8.68
N ASN A 123 13.70 -10.52 -8.44
CA ASN A 123 13.46 -11.69 -9.28
C ASN A 123 12.03 -12.22 -9.02
N ILE A 124 11.24 -12.35 -10.08
CA ILE A 124 9.87 -12.86 -9.99
C ILE A 124 9.80 -14.19 -10.74
N PRO A 125 9.97 -15.33 -10.05
CA PRO A 125 9.85 -16.63 -10.68
C PRO A 125 8.38 -16.92 -11.07
N LYS A 126 8.20 -17.79 -12.06
CA LYS A 126 6.88 -18.21 -12.57
C LYS A 126 6.25 -19.28 -11.67
N GLU A 127 6.06 -18.93 -10.41
CA GLU A 127 5.55 -19.81 -9.37
C GLU A 127 4.60 -19.05 -8.43
N THR A 128 4.27 -19.64 -7.28
CA THR A 128 3.44 -18.99 -6.27
C THR A 128 4.22 -17.86 -5.59
N GLN A 129 3.67 -16.65 -5.63
CA GLN A 129 4.26 -15.45 -5.06
C GLN A 129 3.28 -14.76 -4.11
N THR A 130 3.81 -14.00 -3.16
CA THR A 130 3.00 -13.22 -2.21
C THR A 130 3.11 -11.74 -2.53
N LEU A 131 1.97 -11.10 -2.78
CA LEU A 131 1.85 -9.65 -2.93
C LEU A 131 1.41 -9.03 -1.60
N TYR A 132 2.07 -7.95 -1.20
CA TYR A 132 1.82 -7.27 0.07
C TYR A 132 1.11 -5.94 -0.15
N TYR A 133 -0.02 -5.73 0.52
CA TYR A 133 -0.68 -4.42 0.51
C TYR A 133 0.04 -3.48 1.49
N SER A 134 0.41 -2.29 1.02
CA SER A 134 1.06 -1.27 1.88
C SER A 134 0.07 -0.49 2.74
N SER A 135 -1.23 -0.72 2.60
CA SER A 135 -2.29 -0.04 3.33
C SER A 135 -3.21 -1.04 4.03
N SER A 136 -3.99 -0.58 5.00
CA SER A 136 -5.07 -1.35 5.63
C SER A 136 -6.27 -1.60 4.72
N CYS A 137 -6.25 -1.09 3.48
CA CYS A 137 -7.24 -1.37 2.44
C CYS A 137 -6.72 -2.38 1.40
N LEU A 138 -7.61 -3.28 0.95
CA LEU A 138 -7.35 -4.22 -0.14
C LEU A 138 -7.53 -3.53 -1.51
N CYS A 139 -6.70 -2.54 -1.78
CA CYS A 139 -6.68 -1.81 -3.06
C CYS A 139 -5.35 -2.08 -3.80
N PRO A 140 -5.40 -2.56 -5.07
CA PRO A 140 -6.58 -2.84 -5.88
C PRO A 140 -7.33 -4.13 -5.44
N PRO A 141 -8.65 -4.20 -5.67
CA PRO A 141 -9.45 -5.35 -5.29
C PRO A 141 -9.11 -6.57 -6.14
N LEU A 142 -8.87 -7.70 -5.47
CA LEU A 142 -8.55 -8.98 -6.07
C LEU A 142 -9.57 -10.03 -5.60
N SER A 143 -9.95 -10.93 -6.50
CA SER A 143 -10.86 -12.04 -6.21
C SER A 143 -10.15 -13.36 -6.43
N ALA A 144 -10.27 -14.27 -5.47
CA ALA A 144 -9.70 -15.61 -5.57
C ALA A 144 -10.26 -16.36 -6.79
N GLY A 145 -9.42 -17.14 -7.45
CA GLY A 145 -9.76 -17.92 -8.64
C GLY A 145 -9.63 -17.16 -9.97
N ASP A 146 -9.69 -15.84 -9.94
CA ASP A 146 -9.60 -14.99 -11.13
C ASP A 146 -8.15 -14.72 -11.56
N GLU A 147 -7.96 -14.53 -12.87
CA GLU A 147 -6.69 -14.11 -13.45
C GLU A 147 -6.65 -12.59 -13.64
N TYR A 148 -5.50 -11.99 -13.36
CA TYR A 148 -5.28 -10.55 -13.47
C TYR A 148 -3.98 -10.22 -14.18
N LEU A 149 -4.01 -9.08 -14.88
CA LEU A 149 -2.82 -8.30 -15.18
C LEU A 149 -2.57 -7.37 -14.00
N ILE A 150 -1.46 -7.58 -13.30
CA ILE A 150 -1.09 -6.84 -12.10
C ILE A 150 0.15 -5.98 -12.40
N MET A 151 0.08 -4.71 -12.06
CA MET A 151 1.16 -3.73 -12.18
C MET A 151 1.39 -3.09 -10.83
N GLY A 152 2.62 -3.19 -10.34
CA GLY A 152 2.95 -2.75 -8.99
C GLY A 152 4.40 -2.33 -8.83
N TYR A 153 4.80 -2.24 -7.56
CA TYR A 153 6.09 -1.70 -7.14
C TYR A 153 6.81 -2.73 -6.31
N GLU A 154 8.13 -2.67 -6.27
CA GLU A 154 8.94 -3.60 -5.48
C GLU A 154 9.59 -2.85 -4.32
N ASN A 155 9.79 -3.55 -3.21
CA ASN A 155 10.71 -3.13 -2.16
C ASN A 155 11.95 -4.00 -2.28
N GLU A 156 13.06 -3.38 -2.67
CA GLU A 156 14.35 -4.04 -2.89
C GLU A 156 14.92 -4.63 -1.59
N GLU A 157 14.90 -3.87 -0.49
CA GLU A 157 15.48 -4.26 0.79
C GLU A 157 14.90 -5.58 1.33
N ARG A 158 13.58 -5.77 1.14
CA ARG A 158 12.87 -6.97 1.61
C ARG A 158 12.56 -7.95 0.49
N SER A 159 12.96 -7.65 -0.75
CA SER A 159 12.57 -8.40 -1.95
C SER A 159 11.06 -8.68 -2.03
N ARG A 160 10.23 -7.68 -1.69
CA ARG A 160 8.76 -7.82 -1.61
C ARG A 160 8.09 -7.17 -2.82
N LEU A 161 7.08 -7.85 -3.35
CA LEU A 161 6.17 -7.29 -4.35
C LEU A 161 5.02 -6.56 -3.65
N LEU A 162 4.88 -5.27 -3.90
CA LEU A 162 3.93 -4.39 -3.23
C LEU A 162 2.74 -4.04 -4.11
N LEU A 163 1.58 -3.94 -3.45
CA LEU A 163 0.35 -3.32 -3.94
C LEU A 163 0.11 -2.05 -3.12
N ILE A 164 0.28 -0.89 -3.76
CA ILE A 164 0.14 0.43 -3.15
C ILE A 164 -0.97 1.23 -3.84
N GLU A 165 -1.31 2.40 -3.31
CA GLU A 165 -2.21 3.34 -3.99
C GLU A 165 -1.60 3.76 -5.35
N GLY A 166 -2.20 3.30 -6.45
CA GLY A 166 -1.70 3.50 -7.82
C GLY A 166 -1.29 2.22 -8.55
N SER A 167 -1.16 1.10 -7.82
CA SER A 167 -1.09 -0.24 -8.42
C SER A 167 -2.36 -0.56 -9.19
N ILE A 168 -2.23 -1.30 -10.29
CA ILE A 168 -3.34 -1.69 -11.14
C ILE A 168 -3.50 -3.20 -11.10
N ALA A 169 -4.71 -3.67 -10.81
CA ALA A 169 -5.10 -5.04 -11.08
C ALA A 169 -6.32 -5.03 -12.01
N GLN A 170 -6.12 -5.47 -13.25
CA GLN A 170 -7.18 -5.57 -14.25
C GLN A 170 -7.43 -7.05 -14.54
N ARG A 171 -8.67 -7.51 -14.34
CA ARG A 171 -9.06 -8.88 -14.67
C ARG A 171 -8.67 -9.21 -16.10
N TRP A 172 -7.97 -10.33 -16.30
CA TRP A 172 -7.39 -10.75 -17.56
C TRP A 172 -8.48 -11.02 -18.62
N LYS A 173 -8.15 -10.70 -19.88
CA LYS A 173 -8.94 -10.98 -21.08
C LYS A 173 -7.93 -11.30 -22.18
N ASP A 174 -8.14 -12.34 -22.98
CA ASP A 174 -7.11 -12.87 -23.89
C ASP A 174 -6.55 -11.84 -24.88
N LYS A 175 -7.40 -10.92 -25.35
CA LYS A 175 -7.02 -9.83 -26.25
C LYS A 175 -6.05 -8.82 -25.61
N MET A 176 -5.88 -8.82 -24.28
CA MET A 176 -5.00 -7.88 -23.57
C MET A 176 -3.53 -8.26 -23.63
N GLY A 177 -3.18 -9.55 -23.67
CA GLY A 177 -1.79 -9.97 -23.65
C GLY A 177 -0.98 -9.42 -24.81
N ARG A 178 -1.53 -9.46 -26.04
CA ARG A 178 -0.91 -8.85 -27.21
C ARG A 178 -0.76 -7.33 -27.06
N LYS A 179 -1.82 -6.64 -26.58
CA LYS A 179 -1.81 -5.18 -26.40
C LYS A 179 -0.74 -4.73 -25.42
N VAL A 180 -0.60 -5.38 -24.27
CA VAL A 180 0.37 -4.97 -23.24
C VAL A 180 1.80 -5.24 -23.70
N LYS A 181 2.05 -6.36 -24.38
CA LYS A 181 3.35 -6.65 -25.01
C LYS A 181 3.73 -5.60 -26.05
N VAL A 182 2.78 -5.19 -26.91
CA VAL A 182 2.99 -4.11 -27.88
C VAL A 182 3.32 -2.80 -27.16
N ARG A 183 2.54 -2.41 -26.14
CA ARG A 183 2.79 -1.18 -25.37
C ARG A 183 4.17 -1.18 -24.70
N HIS A 184 4.56 -2.29 -24.10
CA HIS A 184 5.89 -2.45 -23.50
C HIS A 184 7.01 -2.36 -24.55
N ARG A 185 6.84 -2.99 -25.73
CA ARG A 185 7.79 -2.90 -26.84
C ARG A 185 7.93 -1.48 -27.37
N THR A 186 6.82 -0.77 -27.59
CA THR A 186 6.83 0.64 -28.03
C THR A 186 7.52 1.54 -27.01
N HIS A 187 7.29 1.32 -25.70
CA HIS A 187 7.98 2.06 -24.64
C HIS A 187 9.49 1.82 -24.65
N LYS A 188 9.93 0.56 -24.77
CA LYS A 188 11.35 0.22 -24.91
C LYS A 188 11.99 0.85 -26.14
N MET A 189 11.27 0.97 -27.26
CA MET A 189 11.78 1.67 -28.45
C MET A 189 11.86 3.18 -28.26
N HIS A 190 10.83 3.84 -27.72
CA HIS A 190 10.81 5.29 -27.53
C HIS A 190 11.84 5.80 -26.51
N TYR A 191 12.04 5.06 -25.41
CA TYR A 191 13.05 5.42 -24.40
C TYR A 191 14.40 4.72 -24.61
N GLY A 192 14.48 3.72 -25.50
CA GLY A 192 15.73 3.11 -25.94
C GLY A 192 16.43 3.90 -27.05
N PHE A 193 15.69 4.66 -27.87
CA PHE A 193 16.28 5.54 -28.90
C PHE A 193 17.01 6.76 -28.32
N LEU A 194 16.60 7.27 -27.14
CA LEU A 194 17.34 8.32 -26.43
C LEU A 194 18.70 7.84 -25.87
N TRP A 195 18.94 6.53 -25.84
CA TRP A 195 20.20 5.91 -25.40
C TRP A 195 21.15 5.56 -26.56
N SER A 196 20.70 5.62 -27.82
CA SER A 196 21.50 5.17 -28.96
C SER A 196 22.14 6.30 -29.78
N SER A 197 21.87 7.57 -29.45
CA SER A 197 22.42 8.74 -30.15
C SER A 197 23.65 9.37 -29.48
N SER A 198 24.13 8.80 -28.38
CA SER A 198 25.43 9.13 -27.78
C SER A 198 26.26 7.85 -27.76
N GLY A 199 27.27 7.77 -28.63
CA GLY A 199 28.07 6.57 -28.89
C GLY A 199 28.97 6.14 -27.72
N PHE A 200 28.38 5.84 -26.57
CA PHE A 200 29.07 5.29 -25.41
C PHE A 200 28.54 3.89 -25.11
N SER A 201 29.42 2.89 -25.21
CA SER A 201 29.18 1.55 -24.70
C SER A 201 29.33 1.58 -23.17
N PHE A 202 28.22 1.59 -22.45
CA PHE A 202 28.21 1.36 -21.00
C PHE A 202 27.50 0.04 -20.70
N ARG A 203 28.22 -0.87 -20.01
CA ARG A 203 27.61 -2.00 -19.31
C ARG A 203 26.61 -1.45 -18.29
N PRO A 204 25.43 -2.06 -18.12
CA PRO A 204 24.39 -1.51 -17.26
C PRO A 204 24.81 -1.64 -15.79
N HIS A 205 25.31 -0.54 -15.22
CA HIS A 205 25.27 -0.30 -13.79
C HIS A 205 24.10 0.65 -13.52
N PHE A 206 23.17 0.20 -12.68
CA PHE A 206 21.98 0.93 -12.26
C PHE A 206 22.39 2.07 -11.32
N VAL A 207 21.96 3.31 -11.57
CA VAL A 207 22.08 4.40 -10.59
C VAL A 207 20.69 4.80 -10.11
N SER A 208 20.54 4.69 -8.79
CA SER A 208 19.39 5.08 -7.97
C SER A 208 19.03 6.56 -8.13
N SER A 209 17.74 6.87 -8.14
CA SER A 209 17.23 8.24 -8.16
C SER A 209 17.44 8.92 -6.80
N ARG A 210 18.38 9.85 -6.73
CA ARG A 210 18.23 11.23 -6.18
C ARG A 210 19.60 11.89 -6.17
N HIS A 211 19.69 13.06 -6.81
CA HIS A 211 20.87 13.87 -7.15
C HIS A 211 21.53 13.49 -8.48
N LEU A 212 21.44 14.41 -9.45
CA LEU A 212 22.43 14.53 -10.51
C LEU A 212 23.76 14.90 -9.84
N CYS A 213 24.60 13.91 -9.59
CA CYS A 213 26.04 14.12 -9.48
C CYS A 213 26.67 13.54 -10.74
N TYR A 214 27.06 14.44 -11.65
CA TYR A 214 27.99 14.09 -12.71
C TYR A 214 29.34 13.81 -12.05
N LEU A 215 29.82 12.57 -12.10
CA LEU A 215 31.24 12.33 -11.92
C LEU A 215 31.90 12.59 -13.29
N VAL A 216 32.54 13.75 -13.43
CA VAL A 216 33.46 14.00 -14.53
C VAL A 216 34.72 13.19 -14.21
N ILE A 217 34.89 12.05 -14.88
CA ILE A 217 36.21 11.43 -14.98
C ILE A 217 36.81 11.96 -16.28
N SER A 218 37.61 13.02 -16.15
CA SER A 218 38.58 13.39 -17.18
C SER A 218 39.64 12.29 -17.27
N HIS A 219 40.08 12.04 -18.49
CA HIS A 219 41.08 11.03 -18.87
C HIS A 219 42.40 11.14 -18.09
#